data_AF-A0A5E4ER24-F1
#
_entry.id   AF-A0A5E4ER24-F1
#
_cell.length_a   1.000
_cell.length_b   1.000
_cell.length_c   1.000
_cell.angle_alpha   90.00
_cell.angle_beta   90.00
_cell.angle_gamma   90.00
#
_symmetry.space_group_name_H-M   'P 1'
#
loop_
_entity.id
_entity.type
_entity.pdbx_description
1 polymer ?
#
loop_
_entity_poly.entity_id
_entity_poly.type
_entity_poly.pdbx_seq_one_letter_code
_entity_poly.pdbx_strand_id
1 'polypeptide(L)'
;MAGLIRRAIAAGVSSASRSTAASFRYVVVRGMASEVQAQQVDLKAQDKTSLKTFSIYRWNPENPKKPELREYEIDLKECGPMVLDALIKIKNEMDPSLTFRRSCREGICGSCAMNIDGCNGLACLTKIAPSSSVRATSSVRATTITPLPHMFVIKDLVVDMTNFYNQYKSIEPWLKRKSPPTEPGKEIRQSKKDRAKLDGMYECILCACCSTSCPSYWWNPENYLGPATLLHANR
;
A
#
# COMPACT_ATOMS: atom_id res chain seq x y z
N MET A 1 -3.54 -47.87 -35.75
CA MET A 1 -2.66 -46.98 -34.96
C MET A 1 -2.58 -47.56 -33.55
N ALA A 2 -1.63 -48.45 -33.23
CA ALA A 2 -0.24 -48.15 -32.85
C ALA A 2 -0.19 -46.98 -31.85
N GLY A 3 0.25 -47.08 -30.59
CA GLY A 3 0.82 -48.16 -29.79
C GLY A 3 1.43 -47.48 -28.54
N LEU A 4 1.14 -47.97 -27.33
CA LEU A 4 1.76 -47.50 -26.08
C LEU A 4 3.26 -47.81 -26.11
N ILE A 5 4.10 -46.82 -25.77
CA ILE A 5 5.51 -47.06 -25.43
C ILE A 5 5.85 -46.35 -24.12
N ARG A 6 6.03 -47.16 -23.07
CA ARG A 6 6.77 -46.82 -21.84
C ARG A 6 8.26 -46.77 -22.17
N ARG A 7 9.00 -45.80 -21.63
CA ARG A 7 10.47 -45.86 -21.53
C ARG A 7 10.88 -45.87 -20.06
N ALA A 8 11.50 -46.97 -19.66
CA ALA A 8 12.41 -47.11 -18.54
C ALA A 8 13.82 -47.41 -19.09
N ILE A 9 14.81 -47.61 -18.19
CA ILE A 9 16.23 -48.00 -18.39
C ILE A 9 17.18 -46.77 -18.30
N ALA A 10 18.27 -46.75 -17.53
CA ALA A 10 18.82 -47.67 -16.52
C ALA A 10 19.88 -46.94 -15.67
N ALA A 11 20.13 -47.49 -14.48
CA ALA A 11 21.28 -47.22 -13.63
C ALA A 11 22.56 -47.86 -14.21
N GLY A 12 23.68 -47.15 -14.13
CA GLY A 12 25.03 -47.65 -14.44
C GLY A 12 25.95 -47.46 -13.23
N VAL A 13 26.55 -48.56 -12.80
CA VAL A 13 27.49 -48.67 -11.67
C VAL A 13 28.92 -48.80 -12.20
N SER A 14 29.89 -48.43 -11.35
CA SER A 14 31.34 -48.74 -11.35
C SER A 14 32.21 -47.97 -12.36
N SER A 15 33.34 -47.39 -11.96
CA SER A 15 34.50 -48.09 -11.40
C SER A 15 35.50 -47.10 -10.79
N ALA A 16 36.24 -47.58 -9.79
CA ALA A 16 37.24 -46.84 -9.05
C ALA A 16 38.60 -46.88 -9.77
N SER A 17 39.29 -45.74 -9.84
CA SER A 17 40.72 -45.67 -10.15
C SER A 17 41.46 -45.00 -9.00
N ARG A 18 42.37 -45.76 -8.37
CA ARG A 18 43.39 -45.26 -7.44
C ARG A 18 44.44 -44.47 -8.20
N SER A 19 44.91 -43.33 -7.68
CA SER A 19 46.32 -42.95 -7.80
C SER A 19 46.72 -41.88 -6.78
N THR A 20 47.65 -42.30 -5.91
CA THR A 20 48.78 -41.54 -5.34
C THR A 20 48.53 -40.23 -4.59
N ALA A 21 48.59 -40.33 -3.26
CA ALA A 21 48.80 -39.23 -2.34
C ALA A 21 50.23 -38.67 -2.46
N ALA A 22 50.37 -37.37 -2.73
CA ALA A 22 51.60 -36.62 -2.51
C ALA A 22 51.37 -35.70 -1.30
N SER A 23 52.04 -36.03 -0.20
CA SER A 23 51.96 -35.31 1.07
C SER A 23 52.98 -34.17 1.04
N PHE A 24 52.55 -32.95 0.69
CA PHE A 24 53.34 -31.73 0.89
C PHE A 24 52.90 -31.08 2.20
N ARG A 25 53.77 -31.18 3.21
CA ARG A 25 53.65 -30.46 4.47
C ARG A 25 53.86 -28.96 4.21
N TYR A 26 52.79 -28.19 4.14
CA TYR A 26 52.87 -26.73 4.22
C TYR A 26 53.06 -26.31 5.68
N VAL A 27 54.22 -25.72 5.95
CA VAL A 27 54.57 -25.10 7.23
C VAL A 27 53.69 -23.86 7.41
N VAL A 28 52.88 -23.85 8.47
CA VAL A 28 52.13 -22.67 8.90
C VAL A 28 53.10 -21.71 9.57
N VAL A 29 53.55 -20.68 8.83
CA VAL A 29 54.22 -19.53 9.42
C VAL A 29 53.14 -18.58 9.94
N ARG A 30 53.00 -18.51 11.27
CA ARG A 30 52.20 -17.49 11.96
C ARG A 30 52.89 -16.14 11.77
N GLY A 31 52.44 -15.37 10.77
CA GLY A 31 52.70 -13.93 10.72
C GLY A 31 51.70 -13.21 11.63
N MET A 32 52.18 -12.58 12.70
CA MET A 32 51.40 -11.61 13.46
C MET A 32 51.29 -10.33 12.63
N ALA A 33 50.17 -10.15 11.94
CA ALA A 33 49.80 -8.86 11.40
C ALA A 33 49.17 -8.03 12.52
N SER A 34 49.81 -6.91 12.84
CA SER A 34 49.35 -5.88 13.79
C SER A 34 47.91 -5.43 13.47
N GLU A 35 47.06 -5.39 14.51
CA GLU A 35 45.63 -5.01 14.46
C GLU A 35 45.38 -3.53 14.08
N VAL A 36 46.42 -2.75 13.77
CA VAL A 36 46.30 -1.28 13.63
C VAL A 36 45.87 -0.84 12.22
N GLN A 37 45.77 -1.73 11.23
CA GLN A 37 45.39 -1.37 9.85
C GLN A 37 43.91 -1.62 9.46
N ALA A 38 43.03 -2.03 10.39
CA ALA A 38 41.67 -2.47 10.04
C ALA A 38 40.55 -1.47 10.40
N GLN A 39 40.85 -0.18 10.65
CA GLN A 39 39.83 0.83 10.96
C GLN A 39 39.98 2.08 10.10
N GLN A 40 39.72 1.92 8.81
CA GLN A 40 39.16 2.98 7.98
C GLN A 40 38.17 2.34 7.01
N VAL A 41 37.03 1.90 7.56
CA VAL A 41 35.86 1.58 6.73
C VAL A 41 35.28 2.92 6.29
N ASP A 42 35.46 3.18 5.00
CA ASP A 42 34.90 4.31 4.27
C ASP A 42 33.36 4.34 4.45
N LEU A 43 32.88 5.31 5.24
CA LEU A 43 31.44 5.54 5.49
C LEU A 43 30.69 6.05 4.24
N LYS A 44 31.36 6.21 3.09
CA LYS A 44 30.77 6.82 1.88
C LYS A 44 30.14 5.85 0.88
N ALA A 45 30.19 4.55 1.12
CA ALA A 45 29.42 3.59 0.34
C ALA A 45 28.14 3.19 1.09
N GLN A 46 27.29 4.16 1.43
CA GLN A 46 25.89 3.82 1.72
C GLN A 46 25.30 3.20 0.45
N ASP A 47 24.97 1.93 0.58
CA ASP A 47 24.32 1.10 -0.41
C ASP A 47 23.10 1.80 -0.99
N LYS A 48 23.25 2.43 -2.18
CA LYS A 48 22.19 3.14 -2.93
C LYS A 48 20.95 2.29 -3.22
N THR A 49 20.97 1.01 -2.88
CA THR A 49 19.87 0.07 -3.13
C THR A 49 18.69 0.23 -2.17
N SER A 50 18.83 0.96 -1.04
CA SER A 50 17.71 1.19 -0.09
C SER A 50 17.00 2.54 -0.25
N LEU A 51 17.48 3.43 -1.12
CA LEU A 51 16.80 4.71 -1.37
C LEU A 51 15.57 4.50 -2.27
N LYS A 52 14.49 5.18 -1.92
CA LYS A 52 13.23 5.19 -2.67
C LYS A 52 12.73 6.62 -2.83
N THR A 53 12.44 6.98 -4.08
CA THR A 53 11.84 8.26 -4.42
C THR A 53 10.32 8.18 -4.39
N PHE A 54 9.69 9.17 -3.76
CA PHE A 54 8.25 9.42 -3.76
C PHE A 54 7.97 10.73 -4.49
N SER A 55 7.06 10.71 -5.46
CA SER A 55 6.61 11.89 -6.20
C SER A 55 5.22 12.27 -5.70
N ILE A 56 5.10 13.34 -4.92
CA ILE A 56 3.89 13.67 -4.17
C ILE A 56 3.24 14.93 -4.73
N TYR A 57 1.93 14.88 -4.97
CA TYR A 57 1.13 16.03 -5.34
C TYR A 57 1.14 17.11 -4.26
N ARG A 58 1.48 18.34 -4.66
CA ARG A 58 1.53 19.52 -3.80
C ARG A 58 0.62 20.61 -4.35
N TRP A 59 -0.19 21.18 -3.48
CA TRP A 59 -0.99 22.37 -3.77
C TRP A 59 -1.39 23.06 -2.46
N ASN A 60 -1.29 24.39 -2.43
CA ASN A 60 -1.63 25.19 -1.25
C ASN A 60 -2.60 26.32 -1.64
N PRO A 61 -3.79 26.42 -1.02
CA PRO A 61 -4.74 27.50 -1.30
C PRO A 61 -4.20 28.90 -0.91
N GLU A 62 -3.31 28.99 0.08
CA GLU A 62 -2.74 30.27 0.55
C GLU A 62 -1.70 30.85 -0.42
N ASN A 63 -1.11 30.02 -1.27
CA ASN A 63 -0.15 30.43 -2.29
C ASN A 63 -0.51 29.73 -3.61
N PRO A 64 -1.45 30.30 -4.38
CA PRO A 64 -2.13 29.63 -5.49
C PRO A 64 -1.24 29.51 -6.74
N LYS A 65 -0.14 28.77 -6.61
CA LYS A 65 0.64 28.27 -7.74
C LYS A 65 -0.08 27.07 -8.35
N LYS A 66 0.32 26.74 -9.58
CA LYS A 66 -0.15 25.51 -10.24
C LYS A 66 0.24 24.30 -9.37
N PRO A 67 -0.63 23.28 -9.26
CA PRO A 67 -0.25 22.04 -8.61
C PRO A 67 0.99 21.43 -9.25
N GLU A 68 1.86 20.86 -8.43
CA GLU A 68 3.10 20.25 -8.89
C GLU A 68 3.34 18.90 -8.19
N LEU A 69 4.18 18.08 -8.81
CA LEU A 69 4.70 16.89 -8.19
C LEU A 69 6.07 17.23 -7.58
N ARG A 70 6.22 16.98 -6.28
CA ARG A 70 7.48 17.19 -5.57
C ARG A 70 8.07 15.85 -5.16
N GLU A 71 9.37 15.69 -5.44
CA GLU A 71 10.09 14.47 -5.12
C GLU A 71 10.72 14.50 -3.74
N TYR A 72 10.63 13.37 -3.05
CA TYR A 72 11.25 13.11 -1.75
C TYR A 72 11.98 11.77 -1.82
N GLU A 73 13.26 11.76 -1.45
CA GLU A 73 14.05 10.53 -1.36
C GLU A 73 14.10 10.07 0.10
N ILE A 74 13.75 8.81 0.34
CA ILE A 74 13.73 8.20 1.67
C ILE A 74 14.59 6.94 1.68
N ASP A 75 15.43 6.77 2.71
CA ASP A 75 16.05 5.49 3.01
C ASP A 75 15.04 4.53 3.64
N LEU A 76 14.72 3.44 2.94
CA LEU A 76 13.77 2.42 3.39
C LEU A 76 14.28 1.65 4.62
N LYS A 77 15.58 1.69 4.95
CA LYS A 77 16.11 1.09 6.19
C LYS A 77 15.67 1.85 7.44
N GLU A 78 15.38 3.15 7.30
CA GLU A 78 14.96 4.05 8.38
C GLU A 78 13.46 4.41 8.29
N CYS A 79 12.69 3.66 7.52
CA CYS A 79 11.27 3.91 7.30
C CYS A 79 10.46 2.64 7.55
N GLY A 80 9.24 2.81 8.05
CA GLY A 80 8.29 1.71 8.13
C GLY A 80 7.90 1.19 6.74
N PRO A 81 7.32 -0.01 6.65
CA PRO A 81 7.08 -0.68 5.38
C PRO A 81 5.91 -0.10 4.58
N MET A 82 5.08 0.77 5.17
CA MET A 82 3.85 1.28 4.54
C MET A 82 4.04 2.68 3.99
N VAL A 83 3.28 3.04 2.94
CA VAL A 83 3.30 4.39 2.35
C VAL A 83 2.98 5.46 3.39
N LEU A 84 2.10 5.17 4.36
CA LEU A 84 1.83 6.10 5.46
C LEU A 84 3.07 6.39 6.31
N ASP A 85 3.95 5.42 6.53
CA ASP A 85 5.19 5.62 7.29
C ASP A 85 6.12 6.58 6.55
N ALA A 86 6.24 6.44 5.23
CA ALA A 86 6.96 7.37 4.36
C ALA A 86 6.40 8.79 4.41
N LEU A 87 5.06 8.95 4.31
CA LEU A 87 4.42 10.26 4.39
C LEU A 87 4.65 10.94 5.75
N ILE A 88 4.61 10.18 6.84
CA ILE A 88 4.87 10.70 8.19
C ILE A 88 6.34 11.09 8.34
N LYS A 89 7.28 10.27 7.84
CA LYS A 89 8.72 10.59 7.85
C LYS A 89 9.00 11.87 7.07
N ILE A 90 8.48 11.99 5.85
CA ILE A 90 8.59 13.22 5.05
C ILE A 90 8.08 14.42 5.83
N LYS A 91 6.87 14.32 6.40
CA LYS A 91 6.29 15.43 7.15
C LYS A 91 7.12 15.84 8.37
N ASN A 92 7.63 14.87 9.12
CA ASN A 92 8.33 15.15 10.37
C ASN A 92 9.77 15.63 10.16
N GLU A 93 10.45 15.10 9.15
CA GLU A 93 11.91 15.23 9.01
C GLU A 93 12.33 16.07 7.80
N MET A 94 11.50 16.18 6.76
CA MET A 94 11.88 16.80 5.49
C MET A 94 11.03 18.03 5.13
N ASP A 95 9.71 17.94 5.28
CA ASP A 95 8.77 18.98 4.88
C ASP A 95 7.50 19.00 5.76
N PRO A 96 7.53 19.78 6.85
CA PRO A 96 6.38 19.95 7.75
C PRO A 96 5.12 20.52 7.10
N SER A 97 5.23 21.15 5.93
CA SER A 97 4.08 21.71 5.21
C SER A 97 3.21 20.66 4.52
N LEU A 98 3.74 19.45 4.29
CA LEU A 98 3.01 18.35 3.66
C LEU A 98 1.75 17.99 4.47
N THR A 99 0.59 18.02 3.82
CA THR A 99 -0.70 17.81 4.47
C THR A 99 -1.42 16.58 3.93
N PHE A 100 -1.86 15.69 4.83
CA PHE A 100 -2.64 14.49 4.52
C PHE A 100 -3.47 14.07 5.75
N ARG A 101 -4.53 13.29 5.52
CA ARG A 101 -5.37 12.74 6.61
C ARG A 101 -4.89 11.34 7.01
N ARG A 102 -4.88 11.07 8.32
CA ARG A 102 -4.57 9.77 8.93
C ARG A 102 -5.13 9.67 10.35
N SER A 103 -5.43 8.46 10.79
CA SER A 103 -5.85 8.19 12.17
C SER A 103 -5.35 6.81 12.64
N CYS A 104 -6.08 5.72 12.35
CA CYS A 104 -5.89 4.39 12.95
C CYS A 104 -4.51 3.74 12.69
N ARG A 105 -4.10 3.62 11.41
CA ARG A 105 -2.93 2.87 10.88
C ARG A 105 -3.14 1.38 10.60
N GLU A 106 -4.30 0.82 10.88
CA GLU A 106 -4.64 -0.59 10.62
C GLU A 106 -5.76 -0.76 9.57
N GLY A 107 -6.08 0.32 8.84
CA GLY A 107 -6.99 0.26 7.69
C GLY A 107 -8.48 0.27 8.02
N ILE A 108 -8.87 0.64 9.25
CA ILE A 108 -10.29 0.61 9.67
C ILE A 108 -11.01 1.95 9.53
N CYS A 109 -10.33 3.08 9.71
CA CYS A 109 -10.99 4.40 9.72
C CYS A 109 -11.25 5.01 8.33
N GLY A 110 -10.62 4.49 7.28
CA GLY A 110 -10.71 5.02 5.91
C GLY A 110 -10.04 6.37 5.64
N SER A 111 -9.50 7.06 6.65
CA SER A 111 -9.07 8.47 6.51
C SER A 111 -7.87 8.72 5.59
N CYS A 112 -6.99 7.73 5.38
CA CYS A 112 -5.78 7.86 4.56
C CYS A 112 -5.95 7.33 3.13
N ALA A 113 -7.19 7.41 2.62
CA ALA A 113 -7.50 7.09 1.24
C ALA A 113 -6.85 8.11 0.29
N MET A 114 -6.11 7.62 -0.69
CA MET A 114 -5.44 8.41 -1.71
C MET A 114 -5.12 7.54 -2.94
N ASN A 115 -4.62 8.14 -4.02
CA ASN A 115 -4.18 7.40 -5.19
C ASN A 115 -2.66 7.18 -5.13
N ILE A 116 -2.24 5.92 -5.17
CA ILE A 116 -0.84 5.48 -5.06
C ILE A 116 -0.52 4.65 -6.30
N ASP A 117 0.43 5.12 -7.10
CA ASP A 117 0.83 4.51 -8.37
C ASP A 117 -0.35 4.24 -9.32
N GLY A 118 -1.30 5.17 -9.36
CA GLY A 118 -2.49 5.11 -10.22
C GLY A 118 -3.68 4.36 -9.61
N CYS A 119 -3.50 3.69 -8.47
CA CYS A 119 -4.55 2.91 -7.81
C CYS A 119 -5.01 3.57 -6.51
N ASN A 120 -6.33 3.63 -6.29
CA ASN A 120 -6.87 4.11 -5.02
C ASN A 120 -6.66 3.07 -3.92
N GLY A 121 -6.13 3.50 -2.78
CA GLY A 121 -5.84 2.62 -1.65
C GLY A 121 -5.69 3.38 -0.35
N LEU A 122 -5.53 2.63 0.75
CA LEU A 122 -5.25 3.19 2.06
C LEU A 122 -3.74 3.21 2.26
N ALA A 123 -3.15 4.39 2.45
CA ALA A 123 -1.70 4.52 2.63
C ALA A 123 -1.15 3.67 3.78
N CYS A 124 -1.94 3.41 4.83
CA CYS A 124 -1.53 2.55 5.95
C CYS A 124 -1.48 1.06 5.63
N LEU A 125 -2.13 0.61 4.55
CA LEU A 125 -2.12 -0.80 4.12
C LEU A 125 -1.32 -1.01 2.83
N THR A 126 -0.98 0.06 2.12
CA THR A 126 -0.15 -0.02 0.91
C THR A 126 1.31 -0.16 1.30
N LYS A 127 1.89 -1.34 1.03
CA LYS A 127 3.33 -1.60 1.22
C LYS A 127 4.15 -0.82 0.20
N ILE A 128 5.28 -0.30 0.63
CA ILE A 128 6.28 0.29 -0.25
C ILE A 128 6.99 -0.83 -1.00
N ALA A 129 6.92 -0.81 -2.33
CA ALA A 129 7.64 -1.75 -3.15
C ALA A 129 9.15 -1.46 -3.09
N PRO A 130 10.01 -2.46 -2.79
CA PRO A 130 11.46 -2.26 -2.77
C PRO A 130 11.95 -1.93 -4.18
N SER A 131 13.00 -1.10 -4.27
CA SER A 131 13.55 -0.60 -5.54
C SER A 131 13.95 -1.72 -6.53
N SER A 132 14.25 -2.93 -6.03
CA SER A 132 14.60 -4.13 -6.83
C SER A 132 13.42 -4.86 -7.47
N SER A 133 12.17 -4.59 -7.04
CA SER A 133 10.97 -5.30 -7.50
C SER A 133 10.31 -4.68 -8.75
N VAL A 134 10.79 -3.52 -9.19
CA VAL A 134 10.31 -2.85 -10.40
C VAL A 134 10.98 -3.51 -11.62
N ARG A 135 10.19 -4.25 -12.42
CA ARG A 135 10.67 -4.85 -13.67
C ARG A 135 11.45 -3.82 -14.49
N ALA A 136 12.65 -4.21 -14.92
CA ALA A 136 13.69 -3.40 -15.56
C ALA A 136 13.32 -2.85 -16.95
N THR A 137 12.17 -2.19 -17.06
CA THR A 137 11.76 -1.43 -18.24
C THR A 137 11.70 0.03 -17.81
N SER A 138 12.82 0.72 -18.02
CA SER A 138 13.06 2.17 -17.86
C SER A 138 12.87 2.77 -16.46
N SER A 139 13.99 3.15 -15.84
CA SER A 139 14.12 4.04 -14.67
C SER A 139 13.50 3.51 -13.37
N VAL A 140 14.18 3.68 -12.23
CA VAL A 140 13.56 3.48 -10.90
C VAL A 140 12.36 4.43 -10.81
N ARG A 141 11.15 3.93 -11.04
CA ARG A 141 9.95 4.77 -11.06
C ARG A 141 9.66 5.22 -9.62
N ALA A 142 9.68 6.54 -9.41
CA ALA A 142 9.24 7.14 -8.16
C ALA A 142 7.80 6.68 -7.87
N THR A 143 7.51 6.32 -6.62
CA THR A 143 6.13 6.00 -6.22
C THR A 143 5.33 7.30 -6.21
N THR A 144 4.34 7.38 -7.08
CA THR A 144 3.54 8.60 -7.28
C THR A 144 2.35 8.58 -6.35
N ILE A 145 2.18 9.64 -5.56
CA ILE A 145 1.10 9.79 -4.59
C ILE A 145 0.30 11.05 -4.93
N THR A 146 -0.98 10.88 -5.23
CA THR A 146 -1.90 11.96 -5.57
C THR A 146 -3.16 11.87 -4.70
N PRO A 147 -3.91 12.97 -4.51
CA PRO A 147 -5.20 12.93 -3.82
C PRO A 147 -6.17 11.96 -4.52
N LEU A 148 -7.29 11.63 -3.86
CA LEU A 148 -8.34 10.84 -4.49
C LEU A 148 -8.80 11.51 -5.81
N PRO A 149 -8.93 10.76 -6.92
CA PRO A 149 -9.22 11.34 -8.21
C PRO A 149 -10.57 12.05 -8.26
N HIS A 150 -10.63 13.11 -9.05
CA HIS A 150 -11.86 13.83 -9.38
C HIS A 150 -12.62 14.39 -8.16
N MET A 151 -11.89 14.74 -7.10
CA MET A 151 -12.39 15.48 -5.95
C MET A 151 -11.73 16.85 -5.87
N PHE A 152 -12.42 17.84 -5.31
CA PHE A 152 -11.82 19.14 -5.02
C PHE A 152 -10.75 19.00 -3.94
N VAL A 153 -9.54 19.49 -4.23
CA VAL A 153 -8.43 19.44 -3.30
C VAL A 153 -8.50 20.65 -2.35
N ILE A 154 -8.41 20.40 -1.04
CA ILE A 154 -8.32 21.44 -0.01
C ILE A 154 -6.86 21.87 0.18
N LYS A 155 -5.94 20.90 0.27
CA LYS A 155 -4.48 21.13 0.35
C LYS A 155 -3.74 19.81 0.17
N ASP A 156 -2.71 19.79 -0.67
CA ASP A 156 -1.88 18.61 -0.94
C ASP A 156 -2.73 17.34 -1.19
N LEU A 157 -2.67 16.35 -0.28
CA LEU A 157 -3.38 15.07 -0.40
C LEU A 157 -4.76 15.07 0.29
N VAL A 158 -5.22 16.24 0.77
CA VAL A 158 -6.51 16.40 1.44
C VAL A 158 -7.56 16.88 0.46
N VAL A 159 -8.61 16.07 0.30
CA VAL A 159 -9.76 16.37 -0.56
C VAL A 159 -10.99 16.78 0.25
N ASP A 160 -11.89 17.51 -0.38
CA ASP A 160 -13.22 17.82 0.14
C ASP A 160 -14.14 16.60 0.01
N MET A 161 -14.62 16.10 1.15
CA MET A 161 -15.50 14.92 1.24
C MET A 161 -16.98 15.30 1.37
N THR A 162 -17.33 16.59 1.29
CA THR A 162 -18.68 17.09 1.56
C THR A 162 -19.72 16.44 0.64
N ASN A 163 -19.49 16.38 -0.66
CA ASN A 163 -20.43 15.73 -1.60
C ASN A 163 -20.63 14.25 -1.27
N PHE A 164 -19.54 13.52 -1.02
CA PHE A 164 -19.59 12.11 -0.67
C PHE A 164 -20.45 11.83 0.58
N TYR A 165 -20.26 12.63 1.64
CA TYR A 165 -21.07 12.49 2.85
C TYR A 165 -22.51 12.96 2.69
N ASN A 166 -22.76 13.99 1.87
CA ASN A 166 -24.13 14.44 1.57
C ASN A 166 -24.93 13.36 0.82
N GLN A 167 -24.32 12.66 -0.13
CA GLN A 167 -24.95 11.51 -0.80
C GLN A 167 -25.19 10.34 0.15
N TYR A 168 -24.23 10.02 1.02
CA TYR A 168 -24.45 9.02 2.06
C TYR A 168 -25.59 9.41 3.01
N LYS A 169 -25.74 10.69 3.35
CA LYS A 169 -26.84 11.18 4.18
C LYS A 169 -28.18 11.10 3.45
N SER A 170 -28.23 11.31 2.14
CA SER A 170 -29.49 11.36 1.37
C SER A 170 -30.23 10.03 1.29
N ILE A 171 -29.53 8.90 1.48
CA ILE A 171 -30.16 7.57 1.54
C ILE A 171 -30.76 7.25 2.92
N GLU A 172 -30.62 8.18 3.87
CA GLU A 172 -31.13 8.06 5.25
C GLU A 172 -30.68 6.75 5.93
N PRO A 173 -29.36 6.54 6.15
CA PRO A 173 -28.76 5.26 6.48
C PRO A 173 -28.94 4.87 7.96
N TRP A 174 -30.18 4.86 8.43
CA TRP A 174 -30.60 4.43 9.76
C TRP A 174 -31.80 3.48 9.65
N LEU A 175 -31.99 2.66 10.69
CA LEU A 175 -33.09 1.69 10.71
C LEU A 175 -34.44 2.40 10.78
N LYS A 176 -35.25 2.27 9.73
CA LYS A 176 -36.63 2.79 9.68
C LYS A 176 -37.62 1.67 9.99
N ARG A 177 -38.59 1.95 10.86
CA ARG A 177 -39.63 1.01 11.26
C ARG A 177 -41.01 1.63 11.08
N LYS A 178 -41.97 0.82 10.62
CA LYS A 178 -43.38 1.22 10.51
C LYS A 178 -44.12 1.15 11.86
N SER A 179 -43.67 0.28 12.76
CA SER A 179 -44.30 0.03 14.07
C SER A 179 -43.29 0.14 15.21
N PRO A 180 -43.73 0.52 16.43
CA PRO A 180 -42.89 0.55 17.62
C PRO A 180 -42.41 -0.86 18.02
N PRO A 181 -41.37 -1.00 18.86
CA PRO A 181 -40.99 -2.28 19.45
C PRO A 181 -42.19 -2.96 20.11
N THR A 182 -42.35 -4.27 19.91
CA THR A 182 -43.42 -5.04 20.55
C THR A 182 -43.31 -5.00 22.07
N GLU A 183 -42.08 -4.98 22.59
CA GLU A 183 -41.77 -4.89 24.00
C GLU A 183 -40.74 -3.77 24.22
N PRO A 184 -41.07 -2.72 25.00
CA PRO A 184 -40.11 -1.67 25.34
C PRO A 184 -38.89 -2.25 26.08
N GLY A 185 -37.68 -1.80 25.70
CA GLY A 185 -36.44 -2.20 26.36
C GLY A 185 -35.88 -3.57 25.96
N LYS A 186 -36.55 -4.32 25.07
CA LYS A 186 -36.03 -5.58 24.52
C LYS A 186 -35.50 -5.43 23.10
N GLU A 187 -34.57 -6.31 22.74
CA GLU A 187 -34.02 -6.43 21.40
C GLU A 187 -35.05 -6.91 20.38
N ILE A 188 -34.87 -6.50 19.12
CA ILE A 188 -35.65 -7.04 18.00
C ILE A 188 -34.95 -8.29 17.49
N ARG A 189 -35.67 -9.43 17.53
CA ARG A 189 -35.11 -10.71 17.09
C ARG A 189 -34.90 -10.73 15.58
N GLN A 190 -33.70 -11.10 15.16
CA GLN A 190 -33.32 -11.35 13.77
C GLN A 190 -32.74 -12.76 13.65
N SER A 191 -33.09 -13.50 12.59
CA SER A 191 -32.51 -14.83 12.36
C SER A 191 -31.03 -14.70 11.96
N LYS A 192 -30.21 -15.71 12.28
CA LYS A 192 -28.80 -15.74 11.82
C LYS A 192 -28.70 -15.67 10.29
N LYS A 193 -29.63 -16.32 9.59
CA LYS A 193 -29.70 -16.30 8.12
C LYS A 193 -29.97 -14.90 7.57
N ASP A 194 -30.83 -14.12 8.21
CA ASP A 194 -31.10 -12.74 7.79
C ASP A 194 -29.97 -11.79 8.17
N ARG A 195 -29.36 -11.96 9.34
CA ARG A 195 -28.18 -11.18 9.73
C ARG A 195 -27.02 -11.38 8.74
N ALA A 196 -26.80 -12.60 8.28
CA ALA A 196 -25.74 -12.93 7.34
C ALA A 196 -25.89 -12.24 5.97
N LYS A 197 -27.11 -11.79 5.61
CA LYS A 197 -27.32 -11.00 4.38
C LYS A 197 -26.62 -9.65 4.41
N LEU A 198 -26.25 -9.15 5.59
CA LEU A 198 -25.55 -7.86 5.75
C LEU A 198 -24.03 -8.00 5.56
N ASP A 199 -23.51 -9.22 5.63
CA ASP A 199 -22.08 -9.49 5.53
C ASP A 199 -21.56 -9.12 4.13
N GLY A 200 -20.41 -8.46 4.07
CA GLY A 200 -19.84 -7.84 2.88
C GLY A 200 -20.33 -6.40 2.61
N MET A 201 -21.32 -5.90 3.34
CA MET A 201 -21.83 -4.53 3.19
C MET A 201 -21.59 -3.64 4.41
N TYR A 202 -21.78 -4.16 5.63
CA TYR A 202 -21.61 -3.34 6.85
C TYR A 202 -20.15 -3.00 7.15
N GLU A 203 -19.21 -3.74 6.55
CA GLU A 203 -17.77 -3.58 6.67
C GLU A 203 -17.24 -2.36 5.92
N CYS A 204 -18.07 -1.70 5.11
CA CYS A 204 -17.69 -0.47 4.43
C CYS A 204 -17.28 0.61 5.46
N ILE A 205 -16.04 1.10 5.31
CA ILE A 205 -15.44 2.11 6.19
C ILE A 205 -15.56 3.55 5.66
N LEU A 206 -16.38 3.77 4.62
CA LEU A 206 -16.61 5.09 4.02
C LEU A 206 -15.33 5.84 3.59
N CYS A 207 -14.33 5.12 3.04
CA CYS A 207 -13.07 5.71 2.59
C CYS A 207 -13.12 6.39 1.22
N ALA A 208 -14.25 6.30 0.50
CA ALA A 208 -14.48 6.80 -0.85
C ALA A 208 -13.61 6.21 -1.99
N CYS A 209 -12.62 5.33 -1.73
CA CYS A 209 -11.75 4.76 -2.78
C CYS A 209 -12.52 4.20 -3.98
N CYS A 210 -13.63 3.48 -3.74
CA CYS A 210 -14.45 2.88 -4.79
C CYS A 210 -15.21 3.91 -5.62
N SER A 211 -15.66 5.00 -5.00
CA SER A 211 -16.42 6.04 -5.71
C SER A 211 -15.49 6.88 -6.57
N THR A 212 -14.32 7.21 -6.03
CA THR A 212 -13.29 7.98 -6.75
C THR A 212 -12.43 7.13 -7.68
N SER A 213 -12.68 5.82 -7.80
CA SER A 213 -12.14 4.99 -8.87
C SER A 213 -13.13 4.80 -10.04
N CYS A 214 -14.38 5.27 -9.89
CA CYS A 214 -15.44 5.05 -10.86
C CYS A 214 -15.54 6.22 -11.85
N PRO A 215 -15.28 6.01 -13.16
CA PRO A 215 -15.40 7.07 -14.15
C PRO A 215 -16.80 7.68 -14.23
N SER A 216 -17.86 6.89 -14.01
CA SER A 216 -19.23 7.43 -13.98
C SER A 216 -19.44 8.44 -12.84
N TYR A 217 -18.75 8.25 -11.71
CA TYR A 217 -18.79 9.17 -10.59
C TYR A 217 -17.93 10.41 -10.85
N TRP A 218 -16.85 10.27 -11.62
CA TRP A 218 -16.07 11.42 -12.08
C TRP A 218 -16.91 12.33 -12.96
N TRP A 219 -17.61 11.78 -13.95
CA TRP A 219 -18.34 12.60 -14.91
C TRP A 219 -19.63 13.23 -14.36
N ASN A 220 -20.31 12.58 -13.41
CA ASN A 220 -21.60 13.06 -12.90
C ASN A 220 -21.73 12.88 -11.37
N PRO A 221 -20.83 13.45 -10.55
CA PRO A 221 -20.80 13.24 -9.10
C PRO A 221 -22.02 13.82 -8.37
N GLU A 222 -22.75 14.76 -8.98
CA GLU A 222 -23.97 15.35 -8.44
C GLU A 222 -25.21 14.47 -8.62
N ASN A 223 -25.26 13.65 -9.70
CA ASN A 223 -26.41 12.83 -10.05
C ASN A 223 -26.21 11.36 -9.71
N TYR A 224 -25.01 10.82 -9.96
CA TYR A 224 -24.68 9.44 -9.66
C TYR A 224 -24.19 9.31 -8.22
N LEU A 225 -24.94 8.58 -7.39
CA LEU A 225 -24.66 8.40 -5.96
C LEU A 225 -23.33 7.72 -5.65
N GLY A 226 -22.78 6.98 -6.61
CA GLY A 226 -21.54 6.24 -6.46
C GLY A 226 -21.69 4.88 -5.75
N PRO A 227 -20.72 3.98 -5.91
CA PRO A 227 -20.76 2.62 -5.38
C PRO A 227 -20.87 2.55 -3.86
N ALA A 228 -20.23 3.46 -3.10
CA ALA A 228 -20.30 3.44 -1.64
C ALA A 228 -21.72 3.74 -1.13
N THR A 229 -22.33 4.80 -1.65
CA THR A 229 -23.70 5.19 -1.28
C THR A 229 -24.70 4.11 -1.68
N LEU A 230 -24.56 3.53 -2.88
CA LEU A 230 -25.44 2.46 -3.35
C LEU A 230 -25.29 1.17 -2.51
N LEU A 231 -24.06 0.83 -2.08
CA LEU A 231 -23.82 -0.26 -1.14
C LEU A 231 -24.54 -0.03 0.19
N HIS A 232 -24.44 1.18 0.74
CA HIS A 232 -25.11 1.52 2.00
C HIS A 232 -26.63 1.61 1.88
N ALA A 233 -27.17 1.92 0.70
CA ALA A 233 -28.61 1.88 0.45
C ALA A 233 -29.15 0.44 0.42
N ASN A 234 -28.33 -0.51 0.00
CA ASN A 234 -28.67 -1.93 -0.05
C ASN A 234 -28.46 -2.66 1.30
N ARG A 235 -27.64 -2.07 2.19
CA ARG A 235 -27.30 -2.63 3.51
C ARG A 235 -28.47 -2.54 4.49
#